data_AF-A0A319BYX8-F1
#
_entry.id   AF-A0A319BYX8-F1
#
_cell.length_a   1.000
_cell.length_b   1.000
_cell.length_c   1.000
_cell.angle_alpha   90.00
_cell.angle_beta   90.00
_cell.angle_gamma   90.00
#
_symmetry.space_group_name_H-M   'P 1'
#
loop_
_entity.id
_entity.type
_entity.pdbx_description
1 polymer ?
#
loop_
_entity_poly.entity_id
_entity_poly.type
_entity_poly.pdbx_seq_one_letter_code
_entity_poly.pdbx_strand_id
1 'polypeptide(L)'
;MDTRANPVQDATTILGPCININPVRVQLPLPPPSEAGQPWTARELCHALHEQYVRIARYSVLDLDEFTACSTDWAPGTRFGCIVNHLPREDYPPLAFDGADTAFRSADLRICLPGQMLVRCITVGGGELKIQVLASGVVLDGKGAAALARTLLETGQRFARFPDALRSAPRFV
;
A
#
# COMPACT_ATOMS: atom_id res chain seq x y z
N MET A 1 4.38 3.52 5.42
CA MET A 1 5.64 4.02 4.83
C MET A 1 6.76 3.71 5.78
N ASP A 2 7.92 3.34 5.22
CA ASP A 2 9.13 3.15 6.00
C ASP A 2 9.73 4.51 6.38
N THR A 3 9.94 4.75 7.66
CA THR A 3 10.52 6.00 8.19
C THR A 3 12.04 5.94 8.27
N ARG A 4 12.67 4.83 7.89
CA ARG A 4 14.14 4.67 7.92
C ARG A 4 14.89 5.47 6.87
N ALA A 5 14.19 6.03 5.88
CA ALA A 5 14.78 6.94 4.89
C ALA A 5 15.05 8.35 5.44
N ASN A 6 14.61 8.65 6.67
CA ASN A 6 14.84 9.93 7.32
C ASN A 6 16.28 10.05 7.84
N PRO A 7 16.82 11.28 7.97
CA PRO A 7 18.21 11.52 8.35
C PRO A 7 18.43 11.35 9.87
N VAL A 8 18.01 10.23 10.41
CA VAL A 8 18.31 9.80 11.79
C VAL A 8 19.53 8.90 11.75
N GLN A 9 20.48 9.12 12.64
CA GLN A 9 21.67 8.28 12.73
C GLN A 9 21.26 6.81 12.93
N ASP A 10 21.88 5.91 12.16
CA ASP A 10 21.64 4.46 12.24
C ASP A 10 20.18 4.04 11.96
N ALA A 11 19.37 4.90 11.33
CA ALA A 11 17.95 4.61 11.03
C ALA A 11 17.73 3.26 10.32
N THR A 12 18.66 2.87 9.45
CA THR A 12 18.60 1.62 8.68
C THR A 12 18.86 0.37 9.53
N THR A 13 19.47 0.50 10.70
CA THR A 13 19.83 -0.62 11.59
C THR A 13 19.05 -0.61 12.92
N ILE A 14 18.33 0.47 13.23
CA ILE A 14 17.48 0.55 14.42
C ILE A 14 16.40 -0.54 14.41
N LEU A 15 16.37 -1.32 15.48
CA LEU A 15 15.32 -2.27 15.79
C LEU A 15 14.16 -1.55 16.49
N GLY A 16 13.00 -1.55 15.85
CA GLY A 16 11.81 -0.91 16.39
C GLY A 16 10.74 -0.69 15.30
N PRO A 17 9.54 -0.21 15.70
CA PRO A 17 8.50 0.17 14.76
C PRO A 17 8.92 1.42 13.99
N CYS A 18 9.33 1.25 12.74
CA CYS A 18 9.63 2.37 11.83
C CYS A 18 8.67 2.39 10.64
N ILE A 19 7.44 1.93 10.86
CA ILE A 19 6.36 1.97 9.88
C ILE A 19 5.35 3.00 10.35
N ASN A 20 5.01 3.94 9.48
CA ASN A 20 3.97 4.93 9.74
C ASN A 20 2.81 4.85 8.73
N ILE A 21 1.59 5.15 9.16
CA ILE A 21 0.38 5.20 8.32
C ILE A 21 0.13 6.65 7.94
N ASN A 22 0.37 6.96 6.66
CA ASN A 22 0.26 8.33 6.14
C ASN A 22 -0.91 8.44 5.15
N PRO A 23 -1.62 9.57 5.10
CA PRO A 23 -2.66 9.79 4.11
C PRO A 23 -2.07 9.87 2.70
N VAL A 24 -2.61 9.05 1.79
CA VAL A 24 -2.36 9.17 0.35
C VAL A 24 -3.65 9.65 -0.30
N ARG A 25 -3.64 10.85 -0.88
CA ARG A 25 -4.83 11.47 -1.47
C ARG A 25 -4.84 11.36 -2.99
N VAL A 26 -5.42 10.30 -3.54
CA VAL A 26 -5.54 10.20 -5.00
C VAL A 26 -6.52 11.26 -5.52
N GLN A 27 -6.02 12.25 -6.26
CA GLN A 27 -6.85 13.14 -7.04
C GLN A 27 -6.85 12.62 -8.46
N LEU A 28 -7.98 12.04 -8.87
CA LEU A 28 -8.17 11.70 -10.28
C LEU A 28 -8.34 13.01 -11.03
N PRO A 29 -7.42 13.34 -11.93
CA PRO A 29 -7.49 14.55 -12.74
C PRO A 29 -8.71 14.48 -13.63
N LEU A 30 -9.46 15.59 -13.66
CA LEU A 30 -10.43 15.82 -14.71
C LEU A 30 -9.67 15.93 -16.04
N PRO A 31 -10.19 15.41 -17.16
CA PRO A 31 -9.57 15.65 -18.45
C PRO A 31 -9.36 17.16 -18.63
N PRO A 32 -8.15 17.61 -19.05
CA PRO A 32 -7.88 19.03 -19.16
C PRO A 32 -8.86 19.70 -20.13
N PRO A 33 -9.35 20.91 -19.84
CA PRO A 33 -10.23 21.64 -20.75
C PRO A 33 -9.54 22.02 -22.07
N SER A 34 -8.22 21.97 -22.12
CA SER A 34 -7.39 22.27 -23.28
C SER A 34 -6.29 21.22 -23.44
N GLU A 35 -6.64 20.07 -24.01
CA GLU A 35 -5.90 19.30 -25.02
C GLU A 35 -6.67 17.99 -25.25
N ALA A 36 -7.43 17.96 -26.34
CA ALA A 36 -8.09 16.80 -26.96
C ALA A 36 -9.04 15.91 -26.12
N GLY A 37 -9.42 16.26 -24.88
CA GLY A 37 -10.42 15.50 -24.12
C GLY A 37 -10.08 14.01 -23.94
N GLN A 38 -8.79 13.66 -24.06
CA GLN A 38 -8.36 12.27 -24.06
C GLN A 38 -8.36 11.75 -22.61
N PRO A 39 -8.90 10.54 -22.36
CA PRO A 39 -8.82 9.94 -21.04
C PRO A 39 -7.36 9.72 -20.66
N TRP A 40 -7.09 9.85 -19.36
CA TRP A 40 -5.79 9.49 -18.80
C TRP A 40 -5.38 8.09 -19.21
N THR A 41 -4.08 7.84 -19.28
CA THR A 41 -3.49 6.51 -19.43
C THR A 41 -3.20 5.90 -18.06
N ALA A 42 -3.03 4.57 -17.99
CA ALA A 42 -2.62 3.92 -16.75
C ALA A 42 -1.21 4.38 -16.32
N ARG A 43 -0.33 4.64 -17.29
CA ARG A 43 1.01 5.21 -17.09
C ARG A 43 0.95 6.58 -16.42
N GLU A 44 0.18 7.51 -16.96
CA GLU A 44 0.04 8.86 -16.40
C GLU A 44 -0.51 8.81 -14.98
N LEU A 45 -1.52 7.95 -14.73
CA LEU A 45 -2.06 7.74 -13.39
C LEU A 45 -0.98 7.22 -12.43
N CYS A 46 -0.24 6.18 -12.81
CA CYS A 46 0.85 5.63 -12.00
C CYS A 46 1.94 6.68 -11.71
N HIS A 47 2.32 7.47 -12.70
CA HIS A 47 3.28 8.56 -12.53
C HIS A 47 2.77 9.62 -11.55
N ALA A 48 1.54 10.12 -11.74
CA ALA A 48 0.95 11.11 -10.84
C ALA A 48 0.83 10.61 -9.39
N LEU A 49 0.45 9.34 -9.21
CA LEU A 49 0.40 8.69 -7.90
C LEU A 49 1.79 8.53 -7.28
N HIS A 50 2.80 8.18 -8.08
CA HIS A 50 4.18 8.06 -7.62
C HIS A 50 4.75 9.42 -7.19
N GLU A 51 4.56 10.46 -7.99
CA GLU A 51 4.96 11.83 -7.64
C GLU A 51 4.31 12.29 -6.33
N GLN A 52 3.03 11.97 -6.15
CA GLN A 52 2.36 12.25 -4.90
C GLN A 52 2.97 11.48 -3.73
N TYR A 53 3.26 10.18 -3.90
CA TYR A 53 3.92 9.36 -2.89
C TYR A 53 5.28 9.94 -2.49
N VAL A 54 6.13 10.30 -3.46
CA VAL A 54 7.43 10.93 -3.22
C VAL A 54 7.26 12.25 -2.46
N ARG A 55 6.24 13.05 -2.82
CA ARG A 55 5.96 14.31 -2.14
C ARG A 55 5.60 14.13 -0.67
N ILE A 56 4.79 13.13 -0.32
CA ILE A 56 4.37 12.91 1.08
C ILE A 56 5.40 12.12 1.89
N ALA A 57 6.23 11.28 1.26
CA ALA A 57 7.23 10.45 1.95
C ALA A 57 8.23 11.26 2.78
N ARG A 58 8.53 12.51 2.36
CA ARG A 58 9.39 13.44 3.13
C ARG A 58 8.80 13.87 4.48
N TYR A 59 7.49 13.69 4.68
CA TYR A 59 6.78 13.99 5.93
C TYR A 59 6.37 12.72 6.68
N SER A 60 6.89 11.56 6.28
CA SER A 60 6.50 10.24 6.80
C SER A 60 6.78 10.03 8.29
N VAL A 61 7.50 10.94 8.95
CA VAL A 61 7.77 10.91 10.40
C VAL A 61 6.63 11.45 11.24
N LEU A 62 5.74 12.27 10.67
CA LEU A 62 4.65 12.90 11.42
C LEU A 62 3.58 11.87 11.76
N ASP A 63 3.15 11.83 13.01
CA ASP A 63 2.06 10.95 13.42
C ASP A 63 0.72 11.44 12.86
N LEU A 64 -0.24 10.54 12.68
CA LEU A 64 -1.58 10.88 12.19
C LEU A 64 -2.28 11.87 13.12
N ASP A 65 -2.13 11.70 14.44
CA ASP A 65 -2.73 12.60 15.42
C ASP A 65 -2.12 14.01 15.32
N GLU A 66 -0.82 14.12 15.11
CA GLU A 66 -0.13 15.41 14.91
C GLU A 66 -0.54 16.06 13.58
N PHE A 67 -0.58 15.29 12.50
CA PHE A 67 -1.03 15.75 11.19
C PHE A 67 -2.47 16.27 11.24
N THR A 68 -3.38 15.52 11.86
CA THR A 68 -4.79 15.91 11.95
C THR A 68 -4.99 17.17 12.79
N ALA A 69 -4.30 17.28 13.93
CA ALA A 69 -4.38 18.47 14.78
C ALA A 69 -3.88 19.75 14.09
N CYS A 70 -2.84 19.65 13.28
CA CYS A 70 -2.17 20.82 12.70
C CYS A 70 -2.63 21.17 11.28
N SER A 71 -3.22 20.23 10.53
CA SER A 71 -3.40 20.37 9.08
C SER A 71 -4.80 20.04 8.56
N THR A 72 -5.75 19.65 9.42
CA THR A 72 -7.11 19.31 8.99
C THR A 72 -8.17 19.75 9.99
N ASP A 73 -9.42 19.81 9.54
CA ASP A 73 -10.60 19.98 10.41
C ASP A 73 -11.18 18.61 10.88
N TRP A 74 -10.38 17.54 10.81
CA TRP A 74 -10.87 16.21 11.17
C TRP A 74 -11.01 16.06 12.69
N ALA A 75 -11.97 15.25 13.11
CA ALA A 75 -12.15 14.98 14.54
C ALA A 75 -10.91 14.27 15.12
N PRO A 76 -10.50 14.58 16.36
CA PRO A 76 -9.44 13.86 17.05
C PRO A 76 -9.71 12.35 17.09
N GLY A 77 -8.66 11.54 16.93
CA GLY A 77 -8.77 10.08 16.90
C GLY A 77 -9.36 9.51 15.60
N THR A 78 -9.42 10.31 14.53
CA THR A 78 -9.78 9.84 13.18
C THR A 78 -8.86 8.71 12.74
N ARG A 79 -9.44 7.64 12.19
CA ARG A 79 -8.70 6.48 11.64
C ARG A 79 -9.01 6.29 10.17
N PHE A 80 -8.04 5.84 9.40
CA PHE A 80 -8.27 5.45 8.01
C PHE A 80 -8.98 4.09 7.92
N GLY A 81 -10.13 4.05 7.23
CA GLY A 81 -10.86 2.79 7.01
C GLY A 81 -10.13 1.80 6.09
N CYS A 82 -9.20 2.28 5.26
CA CYS A 82 -8.41 1.47 4.34
C CYS A 82 -6.93 1.82 4.45
N ILE A 83 -6.08 0.80 4.57
CA ILE A 83 -4.63 0.91 4.62
C ILE A 83 -4.07 0.06 3.47
N VAL A 84 -3.12 0.60 2.72
CA VAL A 84 -2.39 -0.13 1.68
C VAL A 84 -0.94 -0.24 2.08
N ASN A 85 -0.39 -1.45 2.02
CA ASN A 85 1.00 -1.72 2.34
C ASN A 85 1.67 -2.52 1.21
N HIS A 86 2.75 -1.99 0.65
CA HIS A 86 3.58 -2.71 -0.30
C HIS A 86 4.83 -3.23 0.43
N LEU A 87 4.97 -4.54 0.49
CA LEU A 87 6.10 -5.21 1.15
C LEU A 87 7.14 -5.59 0.09
N PRO A 88 8.43 -5.31 0.34
CA PRO A 88 9.51 -5.75 -0.54
C PRO A 88 9.58 -7.28 -0.55
N ARG A 89 10.44 -7.79 -1.43
CA ARG A 89 10.65 -9.23 -1.56
C ARG A 89 11.13 -9.84 -0.24
N GLU A 90 10.48 -10.92 0.17
CA GLU A 90 10.89 -11.73 1.33
C GLU A 90 12.11 -12.60 0.97
N ASP A 91 13.28 -11.97 0.81
CA ASP A 91 14.56 -12.64 0.53
C ASP A 91 15.49 -12.66 1.76
N TYR A 92 14.95 -12.83 2.96
CA TYR A 92 15.78 -12.93 4.14
C TYR A 92 16.44 -14.31 4.19
N PRO A 93 17.77 -14.41 4.28
CA PRO A 93 18.41 -15.69 4.52
C PRO A 93 17.89 -16.27 5.84
N PRO A 94 17.75 -17.60 5.95
CA PRO A 94 17.37 -18.21 7.22
C PRO A 94 18.39 -17.81 8.30
N LEU A 95 17.92 -17.69 9.54
CA LEU A 95 18.78 -17.44 10.69
C LEU A 95 19.91 -18.48 10.68
N ALA A 96 21.16 -18.04 10.63
CA ALA A 96 22.31 -18.92 10.62
C ALA A 96 22.74 -19.22 12.07
N PHE A 97 22.87 -20.50 12.40
CA PHE A 97 23.52 -20.96 13.63
C PHE A 97 24.79 -21.71 13.25
N ASP A 98 25.85 -21.54 14.02
CA ASP A 98 27.12 -22.23 13.77
C ASP A 98 26.93 -23.75 13.85
N GLY A 99 27.35 -24.46 12.80
CA GLY A 99 27.27 -25.91 12.70
C GLY A 99 25.85 -26.51 12.57
N ALA A 100 24.80 -25.71 12.32
CA ALA A 100 23.44 -26.22 12.19
C ALA A 100 22.77 -25.82 10.87
N ASP A 101 22.15 -26.79 10.22
CA ASP A 101 21.26 -26.54 9.09
C ASP A 101 19.97 -25.88 9.57
N THR A 102 19.62 -24.76 8.95
CA THR A 102 18.38 -24.03 9.27
C THR A 102 17.43 -23.98 8.09
N ALA A 103 16.14 -24.05 8.40
CA ALA A 103 15.08 -23.90 7.43
C ALA A 103 14.12 -22.81 7.88
N PHE A 104 13.72 -21.96 6.94
CA PHE A 104 12.70 -20.95 7.20
C PHE A 104 11.34 -21.62 7.42
N ARG A 105 10.58 -21.08 8.37
CA ARG A 105 9.16 -21.40 8.59
C ARG A 105 8.42 -20.09 8.73
N SER A 106 7.38 -19.90 7.92
CA SER A 106 6.51 -18.73 8.02
C SER A 106 5.74 -18.77 9.34
N ALA A 107 5.64 -17.64 10.01
CA ALA A 107 4.77 -17.45 11.17
C ALA A 107 3.50 -16.72 10.76
N ASP A 108 2.35 -17.15 11.28
CA ASP A 108 1.10 -16.45 11.10
C ASP A 108 1.07 -15.19 11.98
N LEU A 109 0.81 -14.04 11.37
CA LEU A 109 0.62 -12.78 12.08
C LEU A 109 -0.86 -12.54 12.33
N ARG A 110 -1.25 -12.48 13.61
CA ARG A 110 -2.60 -12.06 13.98
C ARG A 110 -2.68 -10.54 13.97
N ILE A 111 -3.45 -10.00 13.03
CA ILE A 111 -3.65 -8.55 12.88
C ILE A 111 -5.12 -8.27 13.13
N CYS A 112 -5.38 -7.47 14.16
CA CYS A 112 -6.73 -7.03 14.50
C CYS A 112 -6.94 -5.60 13.97
N LEU A 113 -7.93 -5.41 13.10
CA LEU A 113 -8.28 -4.13 12.48
C LEU A 113 -9.76 -3.82 12.71
N PRO A 114 -10.14 -3.36 13.91
CA PRO A 114 -11.53 -3.01 14.20
C PRO A 114 -11.99 -1.88 13.27
N GLY A 115 -13.01 -2.12 12.45
CA GLY A 115 -13.54 -1.10 11.54
C GLY A 115 -12.61 -0.69 10.39
N GLN A 116 -11.50 -1.40 10.17
CA GLN A 116 -10.50 -1.09 9.15
C GLN A 116 -10.22 -2.30 8.24
N MET A 117 -9.71 -2.01 7.05
CA MET A 117 -9.22 -2.97 6.07
C MET A 117 -7.76 -2.67 5.72
N LEU A 118 -6.94 -3.71 5.56
CA LEU A 118 -5.56 -3.65 5.11
C LEU A 118 -5.39 -4.46 3.84
N VAL A 119 -4.90 -3.81 2.79
CA VAL A 119 -4.45 -4.45 1.56
C VAL A 119 -2.93 -4.57 1.61
N ARG A 120 -2.39 -5.78 1.46
CA ARG A 120 -0.95 -6.03 1.34
C ARG A 120 -0.62 -6.50 -0.06
N CYS A 121 0.36 -5.86 -0.67
CA CYS A 121 0.96 -6.25 -1.93
C CYS A 121 2.38 -6.75 -1.62
N ILE A 122 2.65 -8.02 -1.85
CA ILE A 122 3.90 -8.67 -1.46
C ILE A 122 4.56 -9.21 -2.72
N THR A 123 5.78 -8.78 -2.99
CA THR A 123 6.60 -9.41 -4.04
C THR A 123 7.16 -10.71 -3.48
N VAL A 124 6.89 -11.85 -4.12
CA VAL A 124 7.43 -13.15 -3.69
C VAL A 124 8.54 -13.61 -4.64
N GLY A 125 9.25 -14.69 -4.27
CA GLY A 125 10.30 -15.27 -5.11
C GLY A 125 9.82 -15.53 -6.55
N GLY A 126 10.69 -15.30 -7.54
CA GLY A 126 10.34 -15.45 -8.96
C GLY A 126 9.63 -14.26 -9.59
N GLY A 127 9.45 -13.15 -8.87
CA GLY A 127 8.86 -11.91 -9.41
C GLY A 127 7.33 -11.88 -9.41
N GLU A 128 6.69 -12.83 -8.73
CA GLU A 128 5.24 -12.86 -8.60
C GLU A 128 4.75 -11.83 -7.57
N LEU A 129 3.53 -11.31 -7.77
CA LEU A 129 2.86 -10.40 -6.86
C LEU A 129 1.72 -11.11 -6.15
N LYS A 130 1.77 -11.17 -4.82
CA LYS A 130 0.70 -11.67 -3.97
C LYS A 130 -0.09 -10.51 -3.37
N ILE A 131 -1.41 -10.55 -3.49
CA ILE A 131 -2.32 -9.58 -2.85
C ILE A 131 -3.05 -10.27 -1.69
N GLN A 132 -3.01 -9.66 -0.51
CA GLN A 132 -3.78 -10.09 0.66
C GLN A 132 -4.71 -8.97 1.10
N VAL A 133 -5.96 -9.30 1.41
CA VAL A 133 -6.94 -8.39 2.00
C VAL A 133 -7.27 -8.88 3.39
N LEU A 134 -6.99 -8.06 4.40
CA LEU A 134 -7.24 -8.36 5.82
C LEU A 134 -8.26 -7.36 6.36
N ALA A 135 -9.36 -7.84 6.91
CA ALA A 135 -10.40 -7.01 7.49
C ALA A 135 -11.10 -7.76 8.63
N SER A 136 -11.75 -7.02 9.53
CA SER A 136 -12.77 -7.60 10.39
C SER A 136 -13.93 -8.11 9.54
N GLY A 137 -14.53 -9.25 9.91
CA GLY A 137 -15.72 -9.78 9.22
C GLY A 137 -16.92 -8.84 9.25
N VAL A 138 -16.94 -7.86 10.16
CA VAL A 138 -17.94 -6.78 10.19
C VAL A 138 -17.74 -5.76 9.06
N VAL A 139 -16.49 -5.56 8.61
CA VAL A 139 -16.12 -4.61 7.55
C VAL A 139 -16.24 -5.28 6.19
N LEU A 140 -15.67 -6.49 6.05
CA LEU A 140 -15.63 -7.23 4.81
C LEU A 140 -15.59 -8.73 5.11
N ASP A 141 -16.55 -9.47 4.59
CA ASP A 141 -16.59 -10.92 4.75
C ASP A 141 -15.53 -11.61 3.86
N GLY A 142 -15.33 -12.91 4.07
CA GLY A 142 -14.30 -13.65 3.33
C GLY A 142 -14.52 -13.66 1.81
N LYS A 143 -15.78 -13.67 1.35
CA LYS A 143 -16.11 -13.63 -0.08
C LYS A 143 -15.80 -12.26 -0.69
N GLY A 144 -16.19 -11.18 0.00
CA GLY A 144 -15.88 -9.81 -0.39
C GLY A 144 -14.38 -9.53 -0.40
N ALA A 145 -13.65 -10.04 0.59
CA ALA A 145 -12.18 -9.91 0.65
C ALA A 145 -11.51 -10.61 -0.53
N ALA A 146 -11.95 -11.82 -0.87
CA ALA A 146 -11.45 -12.56 -2.03
C ALA A 146 -11.80 -11.88 -3.37
N ALA A 147 -13.02 -11.35 -3.49
CA ALA A 147 -13.43 -10.59 -4.67
C ALA A 147 -12.59 -9.31 -4.85
N LEU A 148 -12.40 -8.54 -3.78
CA LEU A 148 -11.57 -7.34 -3.81
C LEU A 148 -10.11 -7.66 -4.18
N ALA A 149 -9.52 -8.70 -3.58
CA ALA A 149 -8.16 -9.14 -3.90
C ALA A 149 -8.02 -9.46 -5.40
N ARG A 150 -9.02 -10.14 -5.97
CA ARG A 150 -9.08 -10.47 -7.41
C ARG A 150 -9.18 -9.21 -8.27
N THR A 151 -10.07 -8.28 -7.94
CA THR A 151 -10.22 -7.02 -8.68
C THR A 151 -8.94 -6.20 -8.68
N LEU A 152 -8.24 -6.13 -7.55
CA LEU A 152 -6.96 -5.43 -7.45
C LEU A 152 -5.89 -6.10 -8.34
N LEU A 153 -5.82 -7.43 -8.32
CA LEU A 153 -4.88 -8.20 -9.15
C LEU A 153 -5.16 -7.98 -10.64
N GLU A 154 -6.41 -8.13 -11.06
CA GLU A 154 -6.83 -7.92 -12.45
C GLU A 154 -6.55 -6.49 -12.92
N THR A 155 -6.79 -5.49 -12.05
CA THR A 155 -6.51 -4.08 -12.35
C THR A 155 -5.01 -3.86 -12.55
N GLY A 156 -4.17 -4.38 -11.65
CA GLY A 156 -2.71 -4.29 -11.77
C GLY A 156 -2.18 -4.97 -13.04
N GLN A 157 -2.67 -6.17 -13.35
CA GLN A 157 -2.33 -6.87 -14.59
C GLN A 157 -2.76 -6.08 -15.83
N ARG A 158 -3.91 -5.42 -15.78
CA ARG A 158 -4.42 -4.62 -16.90
C ARG A 158 -3.57 -3.36 -17.11
N PHE A 159 -3.18 -2.68 -16.04
CA PHE A 159 -2.27 -1.53 -16.11
C PHE A 159 -0.90 -1.93 -16.69
N ALA A 160 -0.38 -3.10 -16.30
CA ALA A 160 0.88 -3.61 -16.82
C ALA A 160 0.80 -3.99 -18.31
N ARG A 161 -0.31 -4.58 -18.77
CA ARG A 161 -0.50 -4.99 -20.17
C ARG A 161 -0.86 -3.82 -21.10
N PHE A 162 -1.57 -2.82 -20.60
CA PHE A 162 -2.08 -1.70 -21.38
C PHE A 162 -1.72 -0.36 -20.71
N PRO A 163 -0.42 -0.01 -20.62
CA PRO A 163 0.01 1.18 -19.91
C PRO A 163 -0.56 2.46 -20.51
N ASP A 164 -0.77 2.49 -21.83
CA ASP A 164 -1.22 3.68 -22.55
C ASP A 164 -2.75 3.76 -22.69
N ALA A 165 -3.50 2.97 -21.91
CA ALA A 165 -4.96 3.02 -21.87
C ALA A 165 -5.53 2.81 -20.46
N LEU A 166 -6.24 3.81 -19.93
CA LEU A 166 -7.02 3.65 -18.70
C LEU A 166 -8.40 3.10 -19.05
N ARG A 167 -8.50 1.78 -19.22
CA ARG A 167 -9.79 1.11 -19.41
C ARG A 167 -10.45 0.95 -18.05
N SER A 168 -11.70 1.39 -17.91
CA SER A 168 -12.49 1.14 -16.70
C SER A 168 -12.49 -0.36 -16.37
N ALA A 169 -12.34 -0.68 -15.09
CA ALA A 169 -12.58 -2.03 -14.60
C ALA A 169 -14.02 -2.45 -14.98
N PRO A 170 -14.28 -3.74 -15.26
CA PRO A 170 -15.66 -4.20 -15.39
C PRO A 170 -16.41 -3.81 -14.12
N ARG A 171 -17.49 -3.05 -14.28
CA ARG A 171 -18.42 -2.76 -13.18
C ARG A 171 -19.14 -4.07 -12.87
N PHE A 172 -18.94 -4.61 -11.68
CA PHE A 172 -19.79 -5.67 -11.18
C PHE A 172 -21.13 -5.03 -10.78
N VAL A 173 -22.20 -5.45 -11.47
CA VAL A 173 -23.60 -5.22 -11.07
C VAL A 173 -23.96 -6.28 -10.04
#